data_AF-A0A937T6X5-F1
#
_entry.id   AF-A0A937T6X5-F1
#
_cell.length_a   1.000
_cell.length_b   1.000
_cell.length_c   1.000
_cell.angle_alpha   90.00
_cell.angle_beta   90.00
_cell.angle_gamma   90.00
#
_symmetry.space_group_name_H-M   'P 1'
#
loop_
_entity.id
_entity.type
_entity.pdbx_description
1 polymer ?
#
loop_
_entity_poly.entity_id
_entity_poly.type
_entity_poly.pdbx_seq_one_letter_code
_entity_poly.pdbx_strand_id
1 'polypeptide(L)'
;MPETIVPGANQSVESNAGLITFILYTLGVFALAVISSRLLKRKNFLSEYFLGSRGLGMWAFALTFAATSSSGGSFMGFPSKIYTHGWILALWIASYMMVPVLTMGLLGKRLNQVARKSGAITIPDVLCNRFESATLGGLATGLIVFFMAF
;
A
#
# COMPACT_ATOMS: atom_id res chain seq x y z
N MET A 1 13.97 41.20 31.33
CA MET A 1 15.00 40.18 31.63
C MET A 1 14.85 39.09 30.57
N PRO A 2 15.86 38.81 29.72
CA PRO A 2 15.79 37.70 28.77
C PRO A 2 16.35 36.43 29.42
N GLU A 3 15.58 35.33 29.35
CA GLU A 3 16.03 34.00 29.74
C GLU A 3 17.14 33.51 28.78
N THR A 4 18.26 33.10 29.35
CA THR A 4 19.36 32.44 28.64
C THR A 4 18.96 31.01 28.29
N ILE A 5 18.68 30.75 27.01
CA ILE A 5 18.54 29.39 26.47
C ILE A 5 19.90 28.70 26.56
N VAL A 6 20.03 27.72 27.46
CA VAL A 6 21.16 26.79 27.52
C VAL A 6 21.05 25.81 26.33
N PRO A 7 21.90 25.91 25.30
CA PRO A 7 21.83 25.04 24.13
C PRO A 7 22.81 23.88 24.34
N GLY A 8 22.32 22.70 24.75
CA GLY A 8 23.19 21.52 24.78
C GLY A 8 22.65 20.26 25.46
N ALA A 9 21.80 20.40 26.49
CA ALA A 9 21.31 19.23 27.25
C ALA A 9 20.12 18.52 26.58
N ASN A 10 19.27 19.25 25.86
CA ASN A 10 18.04 18.67 25.27
C ASN A 10 18.28 17.94 23.95
N GLN A 11 19.34 18.28 23.20
CA GLN A 11 19.60 17.68 21.88
C GLN A 11 20.05 16.21 21.94
N SER A 12 20.81 15.83 22.98
CA SER A 12 21.25 14.44 23.18
C SER A 12 20.09 13.55 23.64
N VAL A 13 19.21 14.06 24.50
CA VAL A 13 18.01 13.35 24.97
C VAL A 13 17.00 13.17 23.85
N GLU A 14 16.76 14.18 23.02
CA GLU A 14 15.87 14.10 21.86
C GLU A 14 16.37 13.12 20.79
N SER A 15 17.67 13.12 20.51
CA SER A 15 18.28 12.16 19.57
C SER A 15 18.17 10.71 20.09
N ASN A 16 18.44 10.49 21.37
CA ASN A 16 18.31 9.18 22.00
C ASN A 16 16.84 8.71 22.00
N ALA A 17 15.88 9.59 22.30
CA ALA A 17 14.46 9.27 22.25
C ALA A 17 14.02 8.86 20.85
N GLY A 18 14.44 9.60 19.81
CA GLY A 18 14.12 9.27 18.41
C GLY A 18 14.65 7.91 17.97
N LEU A 19 15.91 7.59 18.31
CA LEU A 19 16.51 6.29 18.03
C LEU A 19 15.79 5.15 18.75
N ILE A 20 15.46 5.35 20.02
CA ILE A 20 14.72 4.35 20.81
C ILE A 20 13.34 4.09 20.19
N THR A 21 12.58 5.13 19.84
CA THR A 21 11.27 4.98 19.20
C THR A 21 11.38 4.27 17.85
N PHE A 22 12.38 4.59 17.03
CA PHE A 22 12.61 3.95 15.74
C PHE A 22 12.91 2.45 15.90
N ILE A 23 13.87 2.10 16.76
CA ILE A 23 14.24 0.70 17.01
C ILE A 23 13.05 -0.09 17.56
N LEU A 24 12.31 0.48 18.52
CA LEU A 24 11.14 -0.17 19.12
C LEU A 24 10.03 -0.41 18.08
N TYR A 25 9.76 0.59 17.23
CA TYR A 25 8.82 0.44 16.12
C TYR A 25 9.24 -0.65 15.14
N THR A 26 10.50 -0.65 14.68
CA THR A 26 11.02 -1.65 13.74
C THR A 26 10.94 -3.05 14.31
N LEU A 27 11.35 -3.24 15.58
CA LEU A 27 11.25 -4.53 16.26
C LEU A 27 9.79 -4.97 16.42
N GLY A 28 8.87 -4.04 16.72
CA GLY A 28 7.44 -4.31 16.80
C GLY A 28 6.85 -4.81 15.48
N VAL A 29 7.14 -4.13 14.37
CA VAL A 29 6.70 -4.56 13.03
C VAL A 29 7.30 -5.91 12.65
N PHE A 30 8.58 -6.13 12.95
CA PHE A 30 9.23 -7.41 12.68
C PHE A 30 8.63 -8.55 13.50
N ALA A 31 8.34 -8.32 14.78
CA ALA A 31 7.66 -9.29 15.63
C ALA A 31 6.26 -9.64 15.08
N LEU A 32 5.48 -8.64 14.66
CA LEU A 32 4.18 -8.86 14.00
C LEU A 32 4.32 -9.67 12.71
N ALA A 33 5.33 -9.38 11.89
CA ALA A 33 5.61 -10.14 10.67
C ALA A 33 5.93 -11.61 10.97
N VAL A 34 6.76 -11.88 11.98
CA VAL A 34 7.09 -13.25 12.41
C VAL A 34 5.85 -13.97 12.94
N ILE A 35 5.03 -13.32 13.77
CA ILE A 35 3.80 -13.92 14.30
C ILE A 35 2.83 -14.24 13.16
N SER A 36 2.60 -13.30 12.25
CA SER A 36 1.74 -13.49 11.07
C SER A 36 2.23 -14.66 10.21
N SER A 37 3.54 -14.71 9.92
CA SER A 37 4.12 -15.79 9.12
C SER A 37 3.94 -17.18 9.74
N ARG A 38 3.95 -17.29 11.07
CA ARG A 38 3.72 -18.56 11.78
C ARG A 38 2.25 -18.99 11.72
N LEU A 39 1.31 -18.06 11.77
CA LEU A 39 -0.13 -18.32 11.68
C LEU A 39 -0.54 -18.78 10.27
N LEU A 40 0.09 -18.24 9.22
CA LEU A 40 -0.20 -18.57 7.82
C LEU A 40 0.19 -20.00 7.40
N LYS A 41 1.01 -20.72 8.18
CA LYS A 41 1.54 -22.06 7.83
C LYS A 41 0.49 -23.19 7.73
N ARG A 42 -0.77 -22.95 8.14
CA ARG A 42 -1.79 -24.01 8.25
C ARG A 42 -2.71 -24.18 7.03
N LYS A 43 -2.62 -23.32 6.00
CA LYS A 43 -3.51 -23.31 4.83
C LYS A 43 -2.75 -23.23 3.51
N ASN A 44 -3.47 -23.36 2.39
CA ASN A 44 -2.95 -23.17 1.03
C ASN A 44 -2.25 -21.80 0.89
N PHE A 45 -0.91 -21.81 0.92
CA PHE A 45 -0.05 -20.62 1.00
C PHE A 45 -0.42 -19.55 -0.03
N LEU A 46 -0.60 -19.92 -1.30
CA LEU A 46 -0.90 -18.97 -2.37
C LEU A 46 -2.23 -18.22 -2.14
N SER A 47 -3.29 -18.92 -1.74
CA SER A 47 -4.59 -18.27 -1.51
C SER A 47 -4.62 -17.45 -0.21
N GLU A 48 -3.89 -17.86 0.82
CA GLU A 48 -3.84 -17.11 2.07
C GLU A 48 -2.99 -15.85 1.91
N TYR A 49 -1.85 -15.96 1.23
CA TYR A 49 -0.89 -14.87 1.02
C TYR A 49 -1.41 -13.82 0.04
N PHE A 50 -1.93 -14.24 -1.13
CA PHE A 50 -2.37 -13.29 -2.16
C PHE A 50 -3.82 -12.84 -2.01
N LEU A 51 -4.70 -13.68 -1.47
CA LEU A 51 -6.14 -13.37 -1.39
C LEU A 51 -6.65 -13.21 0.06
N GLY A 52 -5.83 -13.42 1.08
CA GLY A 52 -6.27 -13.36 2.48
C GLY A 52 -7.46 -14.28 2.75
N SER A 53 -7.45 -15.49 2.18
CA SER A 53 -8.54 -16.48 2.23
C SER A 53 -9.86 -16.06 1.57
N ARG A 54 -9.88 -14.97 0.76
CA ARG A 54 -11.10 -14.33 0.22
C ARG A 54 -12.07 -13.87 1.31
N GLY A 55 -11.60 -13.75 2.56
CA GLY A 55 -12.37 -13.40 3.75
C GLY A 55 -11.97 -12.07 4.38
N LEU A 56 -11.18 -11.24 3.69
CA LEU A 56 -10.81 -9.90 4.16
C LEU A 56 -12.08 -9.04 4.37
N GLY A 57 -12.32 -8.65 5.62
CA GLY A 57 -13.42 -7.75 5.97
C GLY A 57 -13.23 -6.34 5.39
N MET A 58 -14.33 -5.58 5.30
CA MET A 58 -14.33 -4.23 4.71
C MET A 58 -13.31 -3.29 5.38
N TRP A 59 -13.19 -3.35 6.71
CA TRP A 59 -12.25 -2.52 7.46
C TRP A 59 -10.78 -2.85 7.15
N ALA A 60 -10.43 -4.14 7.14
CA ALA A 60 -9.08 -4.58 6.80
C ALA A 60 -8.72 -4.19 5.35
N PHE A 61 -9.67 -4.34 4.43
CA PHE A 61 -9.50 -3.89 3.04
C PHE A 61 -9.29 -2.36 2.95
N ALA A 62 -10.11 -1.56 3.62
CA ALA A 62 -10.00 -0.10 3.60
C ALA A 62 -8.66 0.39 4.19
N LEU A 63 -8.22 -0.19 5.30
CA LEU A 63 -6.92 0.12 5.91
C LEU A 63 -5.76 -0.27 5.00
N THR A 64 -5.83 -1.44 4.36
CA THR A 64 -4.81 -1.90 3.40
C THR A 64 -4.76 -0.96 2.21
N PHE A 65 -5.91 -0.56 1.66
CA PHE A 65 -5.99 0.38 0.55
C PHE A 65 -5.39 1.76 0.90
N ALA A 66 -5.69 2.27 2.10
CA ALA A 66 -5.11 3.51 2.60
C ALA A 66 -3.60 3.41 2.81
N ALA A 67 -3.12 2.28 3.34
CA ALA A 67 -1.69 2.01 3.52
C ALA A 67 -0.96 1.93 2.16
N THR A 68 -1.53 1.24 1.17
CA THR A 68 -0.97 1.17 -0.19
C THR A 68 -0.88 2.54 -0.85
N SER A 69 -1.86 3.41 -0.61
CA SER A 69 -1.86 4.78 -1.16
C SER A 69 -0.86 5.70 -0.46
N SER A 70 -0.43 5.35 0.76
CA SER A 70 0.43 6.17 1.60
C SER A 70 1.87 5.67 1.52
N SER A 71 2.69 6.35 0.72
CA SER A 71 4.14 6.11 0.65
C SER A 71 4.92 7.27 1.29
N GLY A 72 6.15 7.02 1.72
CA GLY A 72 7.05 8.08 2.22
C GLY A 72 7.30 9.18 1.18
N GLY A 73 7.38 8.80 -0.10
CA GLY A 73 7.51 9.74 -1.22
C GLY A 73 6.27 10.63 -1.38
N SER A 74 5.07 10.07 -1.22
CA SER A 74 3.83 10.85 -1.23
C SER A 74 3.73 11.77 -0.01
N PHE A 75 4.14 11.28 1.18
CA PHE A 75 4.07 12.03 2.43
C PHE A 75 4.93 13.30 2.41
N MET A 76 6.15 13.23 1.89
CA MET A 76 7.04 14.40 1.77
C MET A 76 6.76 15.21 0.48
N GLY A 77 6.41 14.55 -0.62
CA GLY A 77 6.22 15.18 -1.92
C GLY A 77 4.95 16.00 -2.06
N PHE A 78 3.88 15.64 -1.35
CA PHE A 78 2.63 16.40 -1.34
C PHE A 78 2.78 17.79 -0.70
N PRO A 79 3.27 17.93 0.55
CA PRO A 79 3.47 19.24 1.17
C PRO A 79 4.53 20.08 0.45
N SER A 80 5.58 19.47 -0.11
CA SER A 80 6.58 20.23 -0.88
C SER A 80 6.00 20.86 -2.16
N LYS A 81 5.10 20.17 -2.85
CA LYS A 81 4.41 20.69 -4.04
C LYS A 81 3.39 21.76 -3.69
N ILE A 82 2.68 21.61 -2.57
CA ILE A 82 1.72 22.63 -2.10
C ILE A 82 2.45 23.89 -1.67
N TYR A 83 3.59 23.77 -0.98
CA TYR A 83 4.37 24.92 -0.56
C TYR A 83 4.85 25.76 -1.77
N THR A 84 5.21 25.10 -2.86
CA THR A 84 5.75 25.77 -4.07
C THR A 84 4.68 26.30 -5.02
N HIS A 85 3.54 25.63 -5.14
CA HIS A 85 2.52 25.96 -6.14
C HIS A 85 1.19 26.42 -5.53
N GLY A 86 1.09 26.45 -4.20
CA GLY A 86 -0.10 26.85 -3.46
C GLY A 86 -1.22 25.81 -3.41
N TRP A 87 -2.35 26.22 -2.84
CA TRP A 87 -3.51 25.37 -2.57
C TRP A 87 -4.20 24.81 -3.82
N ILE A 88 -4.01 25.43 -4.98
CA ILE A 88 -4.62 24.97 -6.24
C ILE A 88 -4.16 23.55 -6.59
N LEU A 89 -2.89 23.23 -6.31
CA LEU A 89 -2.30 21.92 -6.57
C LEU A 89 -2.79 20.88 -5.56
N ALA A 90 -3.04 21.28 -4.31
CA ALA A 90 -3.67 20.44 -3.31
C ALA A 90 -5.07 19.99 -3.76
N LEU A 91 -5.90 20.95 -4.21
CA LEU A 91 -7.26 20.68 -4.69
C LEU A 91 -7.25 19.81 -5.95
N TRP A 92 -6.32 20.05 -6.86
CA TRP A 92 -6.18 19.25 -8.08
C TRP A 92 -5.84 17.79 -7.76
N ILE A 93 -4.85 17.54 -6.90
CA ILE A 93 -4.48 16.17 -6.49
C ILE A 93 -5.61 15.50 -5.70
N ALA A 94 -6.25 16.23 -4.78
CA ALA A 94 -7.38 15.69 -4.00
C ALA A 94 -8.56 15.30 -4.90
N SER A 95 -8.85 16.09 -5.94
CA SER A 95 -9.87 15.78 -6.94
C SER A 95 -9.50 14.51 -7.73
N TYR A 96 -8.25 14.40 -8.19
CA TYR A 96 -7.78 13.23 -8.94
C TYR A 96 -7.82 11.93 -8.11
N MET A 97 -7.53 12.00 -6.80
CA MET A 97 -7.57 10.85 -5.90
C MET A 97 -8.96 10.21 -5.75
N MET A 98 -10.05 10.91 -6.10
CA MET A 98 -11.39 10.32 -6.11
C MET A 98 -11.56 9.28 -7.22
N VAL A 99 -10.87 9.43 -8.35
CA VAL A 99 -10.98 8.52 -9.51
C VAL A 99 -10.64 7.08 -9.13
N PRO A 100 -9.45 6.76 -8.58
CA PRO A 100 -9.12 5.37 -8.22
C PRO A 100 -10.05 4.78 -7.16
N VAL A 101 -10.54 5.58 -6.21
CA VAL A 101 -11.51 5.13 -5.20
C VAL A 101 -12.83 4.73 -5.85
N LEU A 102 -13.35 5.57 -6.75
CA LEU A 102 -14.58 5.30 -7.50
C LEU A 102 -14.43 4.12 -8.45
N THR A 103 -13.32 4.04 -9.18
CA THR A 103 -13.01 2.91 -10.06
C THR A 103 -12.95 1.61 -9.26
N MET A 104 -12.29 1.60 -8.11
CA MET A 104 -12.20 0.42 -7.26
C MET A 104 -13.57 0.02 -6.69
N GLY A 105 -14.39 0.99 -6.27
CA GLY A 105 -15.75 0.73 -5.82
C GLY A 105 -16.67 0.16 -6.91
N LEU A 106 -16.58 0.70 -8.13
CA LEU A 106 -17.46 0.33 -9.24
C LEU A 106 -17.01 -0.96 -9.95
N LEU A 107 -15.74 -1.04 -10.34
CA LEU A 107 -15.18 -2.18 -11.09
C LEU A 107 -14.74 -3.31 -10.17
N GLY A 108 -14.29 -3.01 -8.95
CA GLY A 108 -13.74 -4.01 -8.03
C GLY A 108 -14.72 -5.12 -7.70
N LYS A 109 -16.02 -4.81 -7.54
CA LYS A 109 -17.06 -5.84 -7.30
C LYS A 109 -17.17 -6.82 -8.45
N ARG A 110 -17.23 -6.33 -9.70
CA ARG A 110 -17.35 -7.19 -10.88
C ARG A 110 -16.08 -8.00 -11.12
N LEU A 111 -14.92 -7.36 -10.96
CA LEU A 111 -13.62 -8.02 -11.09
C LEU A 111 -13.46 -9.15 -10.05
N ASN A 112 -13.84 -8.91 -8.80
CA ASN A 112 -13.83 -9.92 -7.74
C ASN A 112 -14.77 -11.10 -8.07
N GLN A 113 -15.96 -10.84 -8.62
CA GLN A 113 -16.87 -11.90 -9.05
C GLN A 113 -16.27 -12.78 -10.16
N VAL A 114 -15.63 -12.17 -11.17
CA VAL A 114 -15.00 -12.92 -12.27
C VAL A 114 -13.81 -13.73 -11.76
N ALA A 115 -12.90 -13.12 -11.00
CA ALA A 115 -11.74 -13.80 -10.41
C ALA A 115 -12.15 -14.97 -9.49
N ARG A 116 -13.27 -14.82 -8.77
CA ARG A 116 -13.80 -15.87 -7.90
C ARG A 116 -14.34 -17.06 -8.66
N LYS A 117 -14.94 -16.84 -9.86
CA LYS A 117 -15.44 -17.92 -10.74
C LYS A 117 -14.32 -18.66 -11.47
N SER A 118 -13.30 -17.96 -11.97
CA SER A 118 -12.19 -18.58 -12.69
C SER A 118 -11.11 -19.15 -11.76
N GLY A 119 -11.14 -18.83 -10.47
CA GLY A 119 -10.06 -19.20 -9.55
C GLY A 119 -8.80 -18.36 -9.74
N ALA A 120 -8.83 -17.34 -10.60
CA ALA A 120 -7.68 -16.51 -10.92
C ALA A 120 -7.18 -15.73 -9.70
N ILE A 121 -5.85 -15.64 -9.59
CA ILE A 121 -5.16 -14.94 -8.50
C ILE A 121 -4.62 -13.58 -8.98
N THR A 122 -4.38 -13.44 -10.28
CA THR A 122 -3.80 -12.23 -10.89
C THR A 122 -4.72 -11.63 -11.95
N ILE A 123 -4.55 -10.34 -12.26
CA ILE A 123 -5.32 -9.68 -13.33
C ILE A 123 -5.03 -10.27 -14.72
N PRO A 124 -3.77 -10.55 -15.10
CA PRO A 124 -3.47 -11.23 -16.36
C PRO A 124 -4.15 -12.59 -16.48
N ASP A 125 -4.26 -13.34 -15.39
CA ASP A 125 -4.93 -14.63 -15.35
C ASP A 125 -6.46 -14.49 -15.52
N VAL A 126 -7.06 -13.42 -14.96
CA VAL A 126 -8.46 -13.07 -15.27
C VAL A 126 -8.65 -12.78 -16.76
N LEU A 127 -7.72 -12.06 -17.39
CA LEU A 127 -7.78 -11.75 -18.83
C LEU A 127 -7.57 -13.00 -19.69
N CYS A 128 -6.58 -13.83 -19.36
CA CYS A 128 -6.29 -15.07 -20.05
C CYS A 128 -7.51 -16.00 -20.05
N ASN A 129 -8.15 -16.19 -18.89
CA ASN A 129 -9.35 -17.00 -18.76
C ASN A 129 -10.58 -16.36 -19.44
N ARG A 130 -10.63 -15.03 -19.56
CA ARG A 130 -11.75 -14.33 -20.20
C ARG A 130 -11.69 -14.39 -21.73
N PHE A 131 -10.49 -14.34 -22.30
CA PHE A 131 -10.26 -14.31 -23.75
C PHE A 131 -9.73 -15.63 -24.31
N GLU A 132 -9.57 -16.66 -23.45
CA GLU A 132 -9.05 -18.00 -23.79
C GLU A 132 -7.72 -17.96 -24.58
N SER A 133 -6.91 -16.91 -24.34
CA SER A 133 -5.69 -16.64 -25.09
C SER A 133 -4.49 -16.50 -24.17
N ALA A 134 -3.61 -17.50 -24.23
CA ALA A 134 -2.35 -17.52 -23.50
C ALA A 134 -1.39 -16.40 -23.93
N THR A 135 -1.47 -15.96 -25.19
CA THR A 135 -0.63 -14.86 -25.70
C THR A 135 -1.02 -13.53 -25.07
N LEU A 136 -2.31 -13.28 -24.83
CA LEU A 136 -2.79 -12.09 -24.17
C LEU A 136 -2.38 -12.05 -22.69
N GLY A 137 -2.47 -13.19 -21.99
CA GLY A 137 -2.00 -13.32 -20.61
C GLY A 137 -0.49 -13.09 -20.48
N GLY A 138 0.29 -13.65 -21.41
CA GLY A 138 1.74 -13.46 -21.48
C GLY A 138 2.13 -12.00 -21.76
N LEU A 139 1.46 -11.36 -22.72
CA LEU A 139 1.68 -9.95 -23.07
C LEU A 139 1.32 -9.01 -21.92
N ALA A 140 0.18 -9.25 -21.24
CA ALA A 140 -0.21 -8.48 -20.07
C ALA A 140 0.79 -8.62 -18.92
N THR A 141 1.25 -9.85 -18.64
CA THR A 141 2.29 -10.10 -17.64
C THR A 141 3.60 -9.42 -18.01
N GLY A 142 4.02 -9.50 -19.28
CA GLY A 142 5.22 -8.86 -19.79
C GLY A 142 5.18 -7.34 -19.66
N LEU A 143 4.04 -6.71 -19.99
CA LEU A 143 3.84 -5.27 -19.81
C LEU A 143 3.91 -4.87 -18.34
N ILE A 144 3.29 -5.63 -17.43
CA ILE A 144 3.35 -5.35 -15.99
C ILE A 144 4.79 -5.42 -15.49
N VAL A 145 5.55 -6.45 -15.86
CA VAL A 145 6.96 -6.59 -15.46
C VAL A 145 7.80 -5.47 -16.04
N PHE A 146 7.54 -5.06 -17.29
CA PHE A 146 8.22 -3.93 -17.92
C PHE A 146 7.99 -2.63 -17.14
N PHE A 147 6.74 -2.23 -16.89
CA PHE A 147 6.42 -1.03 -16.11
C PHE A 147 6.81 -1.10 -14.63
N MET A 148 7.07 -2.30 -14.09
CA MET A 148 7.58 -2.44 -12.73
C MET A 148 9.10 -2.29 -12.68
N ALA A 149 9.80 -2.63 -13.77
CA ALA A 149 11.24 -2.51 -13.89
C ALA A 149 11.70 -1.10 -14.29
N PHE A 150 10.85 -0.32 -14.95
CA PHE A 150 11.11 1.04 -15.44
C PHE A 150 10.18 2.05 -14.78
#